data_AF-A0A524N7Z2-F1
#
_entry.id   AF-A0A524N7Z2-F1
#
_cell.length_a   1.000
_cell.length_b   1.000
_cell.length_c   1.000
_cell.angle_alpha   90.00
_cell.angle_beta   90.00
_cell.angle_gamma   90.00
#
_symmetry.space_group_name_H-M   'P 1'
#
loop_
_entity.id
_entity.type
_entity.pdbx_description
1 polymer ?
#
loop_
_entity_poly.entity_id
_entity_poly.type
_entity_poly.pdbx_seq_one_letter_code
_entity_poly.pdbx_strand_id
1 'polypeptide(L)'
;MTPTQHLLRPLLIVLFFLMFHPASAQEPLLCMGAYWSEDDANLMMKSFASEWDDRESWEERANMIRKGIIEGMQLEKMPVSDGEFNPVIHGRREMDGYVVENIAIESFPGFWITGNLYTPASPTEKNAAVLCPHGHAADKRFTADVQIRSAALARMGAIVFAYDMVGYGESHQVIHKIPIALVLQTYNSKRVLEYLLSRPDVDPARIGMTGGSGGGTQTFILTAIDQRITVSVPAVQVSAHFFGGCVCE
;
A
#
# COMPACT_ATOMS: atom_id res chain seq x y z
N MET A 1 7.75 91.87 26.24
CA MET A 1 7.78 91.01 25.03
C MET A 1 8.97 90.10 25.24
N THR A 2 8.87 88.83 25.62
CA THR A 2 8.04 87.71 25.12
C THR A 2 8.15 86.60 26.18
N PRO A 3 7.06 85.88 26.55
CA PRO A 3 7.20 84.67 27.34
C PRO A 3 7.53 83.48 26.43
N THR A 4 8.52 82.71 26.87
CA THR A 4 8.95 81.40 26.37
C THR A 4 7.80 80.40 26.40
N GLN A 5 7.41 79.88 25.23
CA GLN A 5 6.58 78.69 25.11
C GLN A 5 7.43 77.54 24.56
N HIS A 6 7.87 76.65 25.45
CA HIS A 6 8.38 75.34 25.05
C HIS A 6 7.18 74.43 24.75
N LEU A 7 6.91 74.22 23.47
CA LEU A 7 5.99 73.19 22.98
C LEU A 7 6.59 71.80 23.22
N LEU A 8 6.11 71.11 24.25
CA LEU A 8 6.28 69.67 24.44
C LEU A 8 5.53 68.93 23.31
N ARG A 9 6.25 68.28 22.41
CA ARG A 9 5.69 67.29 21.48
C ARG A 9 5.30 66.03 22.26
N PRO A 10 4.07 65.48 22.11
CA PRO A 10 3.76 64.18 22.65
C PRO A 10 4.43 63.11 21.80
N LEU A 11 5.28 62.29 22.41
CA LEU A 11 5.84 61.09 21.80
C LEU A 11 4.73 60.04 21.73
N LEU A 12 4.13 59.82 20.55
CA LEU A 12 3.23 58.68 20.33
C LEU A 12 4.08 57.39 20.35
N ILE A 13 4.06 56.68 21.48
CA ILE A 13 4.55 55.31 21.56
C ILE A 13 3.43 54.42 21.00
N VAL A 14 3.58 53.98 19.75
CA VAL A 14 2.72 52.96 19.15
C VAL A 14 3.16 51.61 19.71
N LEU A 15 2.41 51.09 20.70
CA LEU A 15 2.55 49.72 21.19
C LEU A 15 2.03 48.75 20.11
N PHE A 16 2.96 48.18 19.33
CA PHE A 16 2.67 47.02 18.49
C PHE A 16 2.43 45.81 19.40
N PHE A 17 1.16 45.50 19.67
CA PHE A 17 0.78 44.19 20.18
C PHE A 17 1.01 43.17 19.05
N LEU A 18 2.14 42.47 19.11
CA LEU A 18 2.32 41.22 18.36
C LEU A 18 1.27 40.23 18.87
N MET A 19 0.17 40.07 18.11
CA MET A 19 -0.71 38.93 18.28
C MET A 19 0.10 37.68 17.92
N PHE A 20 0.69 37.05 18.92
CA PHE A 20 1.12 35.67 18.82
C PHE A 20 -0.14 34.83 18.67
N HIS A 21 -0.53 34.53 17.43
CA HIS A 21 -1.36 33.37 17.20
C HIS A 21 -0.52 32.15 17.55
N PRO A 22 -0.93 31.33 18.54
CA PRO A 22 -0.33 30.02 18.66
C PRO A 22 -0.62 29.30 17.35
N ALA A 23 0.43 29.04 16.57
CA ALA A 23 0.33 28.05 15.51
C ALA A 23 0.05 26.73 16.22
N SER A 24 -1.22 26.32 16.26
CA SER A 24 -1.54 24.94 16.60
C SER A 24 -0.81 24.08 15.58
N ALA A 25 0.23 23.39 16.02
CA ALA A 25 0.79 22.29 15.25
C ALA A 25 -0.40 21.39 14.92
N GLN A 26 -0.61 21.14 13.63
CA GLN A 26 -1.60 20.18 13.21
C GLN A 26 -1.21 18.87 13.90
N GLU A 27 -2.05 18.38 14.81
CA GLU A 27 -1.97 17.00 15.29
C GLU A 27 -1.71 16.14 14.06
N PRO A 28 -0.70 15.25 14.07
CA PRO A 28 -0.44 14.41 12.92
C PRO A 28 -1.76 13.70 12.58
N LEU A 29 -2.33 14.02 11.41
CA LEU A 29 -3.61 13.49 10.93
C LEU A 29 -3.56 11.95 10.72
N LEU A 30 -2.39 11.35 10.90
CA LEU A 30 -2.12 9.95 10.63
C LEU A 30 -2.41 9.11 11.89
N CYS A 31 -3.44 8.27 11.81
CA CYS A 31 -3.65 7.20 12.78
C CYS A 31 -2.55 6.15 12.59
N MET A 32 -1.80 5.83 13.65
CA MET A 32 -0.72 4.82 13.61
C MET A 32 -0.78 3.91 14.82
N GLY A 33 -0.41 2.64 14.63
CA GLY A 33 -0.40 1.65 15.69
C GLY A 33 -1.78 1.46 16.31
N ALA A 34 -1.82 1.16 17.61
CA ALA A 34 -3.06 1.03 18.38
C ALA A 34 -3.62 2.42 18.73
N TYR A 35 -4.01 3.17 17.70
CA TYR A 35 -4.42 4.57 17.80
C TYR A 35 -5.74 4.75 18.57
N TRP A 36 -6.67 3.82 18.39
CA TRP A 36 -7.94 3.78 19.13
C TRP A 36 -7.97 2.59 20.08
N SER A 37 -8.73 2.71 21.18
CA SER A 37 -9.23 1.52 21.88
C SER A 37 -10.32 0.84 21.06
N GLU A 38 -10.72 -0.38 21.44
CA GLU A 38 -11.85 -1.07 20.80
C GLU A 38 -13.17 -0.27 20.97
N ASP A 39 -13.36 0.39 22.12
CA ASP A 39 -14.53 1.22 22.39
C ASP A 39 -14.53 2.49 21.53
N ASP A 40 -13.39 3.17 21.42
CA ASP A 40 -13.24 4.34 20.55
C ASP A 40 -13.50 3.96 19.09
N ALA A 41 -12.93 2.83 18.63
CA ALA A 41 -13.14 2.34 17.28
C ALA A 41 -14.60 1.97 17.02
N ASN A 42 -15.29 1.37 17.99
CA ASN A 42 -16.72 1.09 17.88
C ASN A 42 -17.56 2.37 17.72
N LEU A 43 -17.24 3.43 18.45
CA LEU A 43 -17.89 4.73 18.30
C LEU A 43 -17.59 5.36 16.92
N MET A 44 -16.32 5.32 16.48
CA MET A 44 -15.91 5.83 15.17
C MET A 44 -16.56 5.07 14.01
N MET A 45 -16.63 3.74 14.08
CA MET A 45 -17.30 2.94 13.06
C MET A 45 -18.81 3.23 12.98
N LYS A 46 -19.48 3.51 14.10
CA LYS A 46 -20.88 3.97 14.11
C LYS A 46 -21.02 5.37 13.51
N SER A 47 -20.07 6.27 13.78
CA SER A 47 -20.02 7.59 13.14
C SER A 47 -19.89 7.46 11.62
N PHE A 48 -18.93 6.65 11.14
CA PHE A 48 -18.77 6.40 9.70
C PHE A 48 -20.04 5.80 9.10
N ALA A 49 -20.62 4.77 9.71
CA ALA A 49 -21.84 4.15 9.22
C ALA A 49 -23.06 5.10 9.14
N SER A 50 -23.00 6.27 9.78
CA SER A 50 -24.04 7.31 9.66
C SER A 50 -23.83 8.27 8.48
N GLU A 51 -22.69 8.19 7.78
CA GLU A 51 -22.36 9.05 6.63
C GLU A 51 -22.97 8.56 5.31
N TRP A 52 -23.58 7.37 5.27
CA TRP A 52 -24.23 6.80 4.09
C TRP A 52 -25.40 5.90 4.49
N ASP A 53 -26.46 5.88 3.70
CA ASP A 53 -27.63 5.01 3.89
C ASP A 53 -28.15 4.38 2.58
N ASP A 54 -27.51 4.70 1.46
CA ASP A 54 -27.78 4.13 0.15
C ASP A 54 -26.50 3.86 -0.63
N ARG A 55 -26.66 3.37 -1.86
CA ARG A 55 -25.53 3.03 -2.73
C ARG A 55 -24.76 4.27 -3.19
N GLU A 56 -25.46 5.36 -3.51
CA GLU A 56 -24.85 6.56 -4.09
C GLU A 56 -23.96 7.25 -3.04
N SER A 57 -24.50 7.50 -1.85
CA SER A 57 -23.76 8.06 -0.71
C SER A 57 -22.58 7.18 -0.28
N TRP A 58 -22.73 5.85 -0.34
CA TRP A 58 -21.61 4.93 -0.08
C TRP A 58 -20.53 5.02 -1.16
N GLU A 59 -20.91 5.10 -2.44
CA GLU A 59 -19.96 5.24 -3.56
C GLU A 59 -19.20 6.58 -3.48
N GLU A 60 -19.86 7.67 -3.09
CA GLU A 60 -19.22 8.96 -2.81
C GLU A 60 -18.16 8.85 -1.70
N ARG A 61 -18.53 8.24 -0.57
CA ARG A 61 -17.59 8.00 0.54
C ARG A 61 -16.42 7.12 0.13
N ALA A 62 -16.68 6.04 -0.60
CA ALA A 62 -15.64 5.16 -1.11
C ALA A 62 -14.68 5.90 -2.04
N ASN A 63 -15.19 6.76 -2.93
CA ASN A 63 -14.37 7.57 -3.83
C ASN A 63 -13.51 8.58 -3.06
N MET A 64 -14.04 9.20 -2.01
CA MET A 64 -13.27 10.06 -1.10
C MET A 64 -12.11 9.31 -0.46
N ILE A 65 -12.34 8.10 0.05
CA ILE A 65 -11.31 7.26 0.67
C ILE A 65 -10.24 6.87 -0.37
N ARG A 66 -10.64 6.40 -1.56
CA ARG A 66 -9.72 6.03 -2.64
C ARG A 66 -8.82 7.21 -3.04
N LYS A 67 -9.42 8.38 -3.21
CA LYS A 67 -8.68 9.62 -3.52
C LYS A 67 -7.69 9.95 -2.40
N GLY A 68 -8.11 9.87 -1.14
CA GLY A 68 -7.25 10.10 0.02
C GLY A 68 -6.07 9.13 0.09
N ILE A 69 -6.27 7.85 -0.25
CA ILE A 69 -5.18 6.85 -0.34
C ILE A 69 -4.15 7.27 -1.40
N ILE A 70 -4.60 7.60 -2.62
CA ILE A 70 -3.73 7.98 -3.75
C ILE A 70 -2.95 9.27 -3.43
N GLU A 71 -3.65 10.30 -2.94
CA GLU A 71 -3.06 11.61 -2.62
C GLU A 71 -2.12 11.52 -1.42
N GLY A 72 -2.51 10.80 -0.36
CA GLY A 72 -1.72 10.62 0.85
C GLY A 72 -0.42 9.86 0.60
N MET A 73 -0.45 8.82 -0.23
CA MET A 73 0.76 8.13 -0.69
C MET A 73 1.56 8.94 -1.71
N GLN A 74 0.98 9.98 -2.30
CA GLN A 74 1.53 10.68 -3.45
C GLN A 74 1.89 9.71 -4.60
N LEU A 75 1.02 8.72 -4.84
CA LEU A 75 1.30 7.59 -5.73
C LEU A 75 1.67 8.05 -7.16
N GLU A 76 1.05 9.11 -7.65
CA GLU A 76 1.31 9.70 -8.98
C GLU A 76 2.71 10.31 -9.13
N LYS A 77 3.45 10.50 -8.02
CA LYS A 77 4.85 10.96 -8.05
C LYS A 77 5.85 9.82 -8.23
N MET A 78 5.41 8.57 -8.17
CA MET A 78 6.27 7.44 -8.49
C MET A 78 6.73 7.53 -9.95
N PRO A 79 7.95 7.04 -10.27
CA PRO A 79 8.45 7.08 -11.63
C PRO A 79 7.46 6.43 -12.61
N VAL A 80 7.33 7.01 -13.80
CA VAL A 80 6.58 6.40 -14.89
C VAL A 80 7.36 5.19 -15.38
N SER A 81 6.71 4.02 -15.43
CA SER A 81 7.27 2.84 -16.09
C SER A 81 7.20 3.04 -17.60
N ASP A 82 8.23 2.60 -18.32
CA ASP A 82 8.25 2.51 -19.79
C ASP A 82 7.39 1.37 -20.34
N GLY A 83 6.74 0.60 -19.47
CA GLY A 83 5.91 -0.55 -19.81
C GLY A 83 6.70 -1.86 -19.92
N GLU A 84 8.03 -1.81 -19.84
CA GLU A 84 8.88 -2.99 -19.88
C GLU A 84 9.01 -3.58 -18.46
N PHE A 85 8.97 -4.91 -18.37
CA PHE A 85 9.15 -5.62 -17.09
C PHE A 85 10.51 -6.29 -16.97
N ASN A 86 11.25 -6.40 -18.09
CA ASN A 86 12.56 -7.06 -18.17
C ASN A 86 12.66 -8.35 -17.32
N PRO A 87 11.72 -9.30 -17.46
CA PRO A 87 11.60 -10.40 -16.51
C PRO A 87 12.82 -11.33 -16.59
N VAL A 88 13.46 -11.57 -15.44
CA VAL A 88 14.50 -12.58 -15.27
C VAL A 88 13.87 -13.79 -14.58
N ILE A 89 13.68 -14.88 -15.32
CA ILE A 89 13.04 -16.11 -14.82
C ILE A 89 14.04 -17.26 -14.89
N HIS A 90 14.24 -17.96 -13.78
CA HIS A 90 15.16 -19.10 -13.72
C HIS A 90 14.83 -20.06 -12.57
N GLY A 91 15.61 -21.14 -12.47
CA GLY A 91 15.52 -22.06 -11.34
C GLY A 91 14.20 -22.84 -11.28
N ARG A 92 13.65 -23.19 -12.46
CA ARG A 92 12.41 -23.96 -12.61
C ARG A 92 12.49 -25.28 -11.85
N ARG A 93 11.48 -25.51 -11.01
CA ARG A 93 11.29 -26.75 -10.24
C ARG A 93 9.88 -27.27 -10.47
N GLU A 94 9.78 -28.51 -10.92
CA GLU A 94 8.51 -29.24 -10.99
C GLU A 94 8.20 -29.83 -9.62
N MET A 95 6.98 -29.60 -9.16
CA MET A 95 6.48 -30.04 -7.87
C MET A 95 5.19 -30.85 -8.10
N ASP A 96 4.65 -31.45 -7.04
CA ASP A 96 3.36 -32.13 -7.14
C ASP A 96 2.25 -31.12 -7.44
N GLY A 97 1.72 -31.14 -8.67
CA GLY A 97 0.59 -30.33 -9.13
C GLY A 97 0.88 -28.86 -9.48
N TYR A 98 2.13 -28.41 -9.36
CA TYR A 98 2.53 -27.04 -9.74
C TYR A 98 4.01 -26.97 -10.16
N VAL A 99 4.40 -25.87 -10.79
CA VAL A 99 5.78 -25.49 -11.07
C VAL A 99 6.10 -24.22 -10.29
N VAL A 100 7.32 -24.10 -9.79
CA VAL A 100 7.82 -22.86 -9.17
C VAL A 100 9.10 -22.40 -9.83
N GLU A 101 9.17 -21.11 -10.13
CA GLU A 101 10.33 -20.43 -10.70
C GLU A 101 10.72 -19.24 -9.84
N ASN A 102 12.00 -18.90 -9.83
CA ASN A 102 12.46 -17.61 -9.32
C ASN A 102 12.20 -16.56 -10.39
N ILE A 103 11.74 -15.38 -9.98
CA ILE A 103 11.45 -14.29 -10.89
C ILE A 103 11.95 -12.96 -10.30
N ALA A 104 12.53 -12.12 -11.15
CA ALA A 104 12.68 -10.70 -10.90
C ALA A 104 12.07 -9.91 -12.06
N ILE A 105 11.35 -8.83 -11.76
CA ILE A 105 10.84 -7.88 -12.76
C ILE A 105 11.28 -6.47 -12.41
N GLU A 106 11.46 -5.62 -13.41
CA GLU A 106 11.76 -4.21 -13.22
C GLU A 106 10.47 -3.43 -12.91
N SER A 107 10.46 -2.76 -11.75
CA SER A 107 9.39 -1.88 -11.31
C SER A 107 9.44 -0.56 -12.09
N PHE A 108 10.59 0.10 -12.04
CA PHE A 108 10.96 1.30 -12.79
C PHE A 108 12.49 1.26 -13.00
N PRO A 109 13.06 2.07 -13.93
CA PRO A 109 14.46 1.93 -14.33
C PRO A 109 15.44 1.81 -13.15
N GLY A 110 16.09 0.66 -13.04
CA GLY A 110 17.06 0.31 -12.01
C GLY A 110 16.49 -0.27 -10.71
N PHE A 111 15.16 -0.38 -10.55
CA PHE A 111 14.51 -0.91 -9.35
C PHE A 111 13.78 -2.23 -9.65
N TRP A 112 14.09 -3.28 -8.90
CA TRP A 112 13.68 -4.65 -9.16
C TRP A 112 12.77 -5.20 -8.06
N ILE A 113 11.76 -5.96 -8.48
CA ILE A 113 10.85 -6.72 -7.62
C ILE A 113 11.26 -8.18 -7.77
N THR A 114 11.69 -8.79 -6.67
CA THR A 114 12.11 -10.19 -6.60
C THR A 114 11.02 -11.07 -6.02
N GLY A 115 10.96 -12.33 -6.43
CA GLY A 115 9.94 -13.24 -5.94
C GLY A 115 9.99 -14.64 -6.54
N ASN A 116 8.86 -15.33 -6.39
CA ASN A 116 8.61 -16.63 -7.00
C ASN A 116 7.29 -16.60 -7.77
N LEU A 117 7.33 -17.22 -8.95
CA LEU A 117 6.16 -17.49 -9.77
C LEU A 117 5.76 -18.95 -9.60
N TYR A 118 4.55 -19.19 -9.09
CA TYR A 118 3.97 -20.52 -8.98
C TYR A 118 2.92 -20.67 -10.08
N THR A 119 3.04 -21.68 -10.92
CA THR A 119 2.11 -21.95 -12.02
C THR A 119 1.50 -23.35 -11.88
N PRO A 120 0.25 -23.57 -12.31
CA PRO A 120 -0.35 -24.90 -12.30
C PRO A 120 0.49 -25.85 -13.17
N ALA A 121 0.65 -27.13 -12.78
CA ALA A 121 1.36 -28.11 -13.62
C ALA A 121 0.62 -28.43 -14.93
N SER A 122 -0.68 -28.14 -14.97
CA SER A 122 -1.54 -28.26 -16.16
C SER A 122 -2.30 -26.95 -16.37
N PRO A 123 -1.63 -25.89 -16.84
CA PRO A 123 -2.25 -24.60 -17.03
C PRO A 123 -3.25 -24.65 -18.20
N THR A 124 -4.29 -23.83 -18.13
CA THR A 124 -5.23 -23.60 -19.24
C THR A 124 -4.77 -22.42 -20.10
N GLU A 125 -5.44 -22.14 -21.22
CA GLU A 125 -5.13 -20.97 -22.05
C GLU A 125 -5.32 -19.64 -21.29
N LYS A 126 -6.24 -19.63 -20.32
CA LYS A 126 -6.56 -18.49 -19.45
C LYS A 126 -6.67 -18.98 -18.02
N ASN A 127 -5.72 -18.59 -17.17
CA ASN A 127 -5.66 -18.96 -15.75
C ASN A 127 -6.06 -17.77 -14.88
N ALA A 128 -6.59 -18.04 -13.68
CA ALA A 128 -6.68 -17.00 -12.67
C ALA A 128 -5.25 -16.57 -12.27
N ALA A 129 -5.08 -15.35 -11.78
CA ALA A 129 -3.81 -14.91 -11.21
C ALA A 129 -3.99 -14.39 -9.80
N VAL A 130 -3.00 -14.59 -8.92
CA VAL A 130 -3.05 -14.14 -7.53
C VAL A 130 -1.76 -13.42 -7.15
N LEU A 131 -1.89 -12.17 -6.71
CA LEU A 131 -0.82 -11.44 -6.04
C LEU A 131 -0.70 -11.91 -4.60
N CYS A 132 0.52 -12.20 -4.15
CA CYS A 132 0.76 -12.81 -2.85
C CYS A 132 1.83 -12.06 -2.02
N PRO A 133 1.58 -10.78 -1.63
CA PRO A 133 2.49 -10.07 -0.74
C PRO A 133 2.57 -10.75 0.63
N HIS A 134 3.65 -10.49 1.36
CA HIS A 134 3.87 -11.05 2.69
C HIS A 134 4.01 -9.98 3.76
N GLY A 135 3.77 -10.35 5.03
CA GLY A 135 4.00 -9.48 6.18
C GLY A 135 5.47 -9.44 6.62
N HIS A 136 5.72 -8.81 7.76
CA HIS A 136 7.07 -8.59 8.28
C HIS A 136 7.74 -9.87 8.79
N ALA A 137 8.85 -10.28 8.17
CA ALA A 137 9.94 -11.10 8.73
C ALA A 137 11.11 -11.09 7.72
N ALA A 138 12.36 -11.26 8.19
CA ALA A 138 13.58 -11.20 7.37
C ALA A 138 13.47 -11.95 6.02
N ASP A 139 12.96 -13.18 6.10
CA ASP A 139 12.86 -14.12 4.99
C ASP A 139 11.41 -14.60 4.77
N LYS A 140 10.44 -13.71 5.00
CA LYS A 140 9.04 -14.13 5.10
C LYS A 140 8.53 -14.83 3.83
N ARG A 141 8.92 -14.40 2.63
CA ARG A 141 8.53 -15.11 1.40
C ARG A 141 8.99 -16.57 1.38
N PHE A 142 10.14 -16.87 1.98
CA PHE A 142 10.73 -18.19 2.02
C PHE A 142 10.12 -19.10 3.09
N THR A 143 9.28 -18.59 3.99
CA THR A 143 8.70 -19.42 5.05
C THR A 143 7.66 -20.39 4.51
N ALA A 144 7.50 -21.53 5.20
CA ALA A 144 6.61 -22.60 4.78
C ALA A 144 5.16 -22.12 4.56
N ASP A 145 4.65 -21.20 5.38
CA ASP A 145 3.28 -20.71 5.22
C ASP A 145 3.04 -19.92 3.92
N VAL A 146 4.02 -19.13 3.46
CA VAL A 146 3.93 -18.40 2.19
C VAL A 146 4.08 -19.36 1.00
N GLN A 147 5.00 -20.33 1.11
CA GLN A 147 5.17 -21.36 0.08
C GLN A 147 3.93 -22.25 -0.05
N ILE A 148 3.38 -22.74 1.07
CA ILE A 148 2.18 -23.59 1.09
C ILE A 148 0.97 -22.84 0.52
N ARG A 149 0.74 -21.59 0.91
CA ARG A 149 -0.37 -20.79 0.36
C ARG A 149 -0.24 -20.63 -1.16
N SER A 150 0.95 -20.26 -1.63
CA SER A 150 1.21 -20.05 -3.07
C SER A 150 1.09 -21.35 -3.86
N ALA A 151 1.66 -22.44 -3.36
CA ALA A 151 1.57 -23.77 -3.96
C ALA A 151 0.13 -24.29 -4.00
N ALA A 152 -0.63 -24.13 -2.91
CA ALA A 152 -2.02 -24.57 -2.85
C ALA A 152 -2.88 -23.87 -3.90
N LEU A 153 -2.76 -22.53 -4.01
CA LEU A 153 -3.45 -21.74 -5.03
C LEU A 153 -3.03 -22.14 -6.45
N ALA A 154 -1.74 -22.42 -6.68
CA ALA A 154 -1.25 -22.88 -7.97
C ALA A 154 -1.80 -24.26 -8.36
N ARG A 155 -1.84 -25.20 -7.42
CA ARG A 155 -2.48 -26.51 -7.60
C ARG A 155 -3.97 -26.42 -7.90
N MET A 156 -4.62 -25.36 -7.44
CA MET A 156 -6.04 -25.07 -7.74
C MET A 156 -6.25 -24.37 -9.10
N GLY A 157 -5.18 -24.08 -9.85
CA GLY A 157 -5.26 -23.52 -11.20
C GLY A 157 -4.94 -22.03 -11.33
N ALA A 158 -4.37 -21.38 -10.29
CA ALA A 158 -3.95 -19.98 -10.36
C ALA A 158 -2.46 -19.81 -10.68
N ILE A 159 -2.10 -18.75 -11.40
CA ILE A 159 -0.73 -18.26 -11.50
C ILE A 159 -0.49 -17.32 -10.31
N VAL A 160 0.41 -17.68 -9.41
CA VAL A 160 0.65 -16.92 -8.16
C VAL A 160 2.00 -16.24 -8.21
N PHE A 161 2.04 -14.93 -7.97
CA PHE A 161 3.28 -14.20 -7.78
C PHE A 161 3.42 -13.87 -6.29
N ALA A 162 4.31 -14.58 -5.59
CA ALA A 162 4.76 -14.22 -4.25
C ALA A 162 6.03 -13.37 -4.36
N TYR A 163 6.00 -12.13 -3.90
CA TYR A 163 7.08 -11.17 -4.10
C TYR A 163 7.53 -10.53 -2.80
N ASP A 164 8.77 -10.07 -2.81
CA ASP A 164 9.41 -9.48 -1.65
C ASP A 164 8.84 -8.12 -1.32
N MET A 165 8.60 -7.93 -0.03
CA MET A 165 8.43 -6.60 0.54
C MET A 165 9.77 -5.85 0.47
N VAL A 166 9.72 -4.54 0.25
CA VAL A 166 10.92 -3.71 0.13
C VAL A 166 11.80 -3.84 1.39
N GLY A 167 13.08 -4.13 1.21
CA GLY A 167 14.03 -4.31 2.31
C GLY A 167 14.07 -5.71 2.92
N TYR A 168 13.33 -6.67 2.36
CA TYR A 168 13.24 -8.06 2.82
C TYR A 168 13.53 -9.06 1.69
N GLY A 169 13.81 -10.32 2.06
CA GLY A 169 14.11 -11.38 1.09
C GLY A 169 15.30 -11.00 0.21
N GLU A 170 15.09 -10.90 -1.10
CA GLU A 170 16.13 -10.49 -2.06
C GLU A 170 16.05 -8.99 -2.42
N SER A 171 15.06 -8.25 -1.90
CA SER A 171 14.82 -6.82 -2.19
C SER A 171 15.65 -5.91 -1.27
N HIS A 172 16.97 -5.85 -1.49
CA HIS A 172 17.90 -5.05 -0.66
C HIS A 172 18.36 -3.74 -1.31
N GLN A 173 17.73 -3.30 -2.39
CA GLN A 173 18.09 -2.06 -3.09
C GLN A 173 17.90 -0.81 -2.22
N VAL A 174 16.97 -0.89 -1.27
CA VAL A 174 16.74 0.08 -0.21
C VAL A 174 16.38 -0.66 1.08
N ILE A 175 16.58 -0.02 2.23
CA ILE A 175 16.15 -0.57 3.52
C ILE A 175 14.63 -0.45 3.69
N HIS A 176 14.04 -1.29 4.53
CA HIS A 176 12.59 -1.29 4.75
C HIS A 176 12.04 0.00 5.41
N LYS A 177 12.86 0.69 6.22
CA LYS A 177 12.44 1.85 7.03
C LYS A 177 12.51 3.20 6.30
N ILE A 178 12.53 3.21 4.97
CA ILE A 178 12.49 4.46 4.22
C ILE A 178 11.13 5.16 4.39
N PRO A 179 11.06 6.51 4.39
CA PRO A 179 9.80 7.24 4.59
C PRO A 179 8.72 6.95 3.53
N ILE A 180 9.11 6.46 2.36
CA ILE A 180 8.23 6.17 1.23
C ILE A 180 7.91 4.67 1.10
N ALA A 181 8.12 3.87 2.15
CA ALA A 181 8.00 2.41 2.08
C ALA A 181 6.58 1.97 1.64
N LEU A 182 5.53 2.60 2.19
CA LEU A 182 4.14 2.30 1.82
C LEU A 182 3.90 2.53 0.32
N VAL A 183 4.23 3.72 -0.20
CA VAL A 183 4.02 4.05 -1.61
C VAL A 183 4.85 3.18 -2.55
N LEU A 184 6.12 2.91 -2.21
CA LEU A 184 6.98 2.06 -3.03
C LEU A 184 6.48 0.60 -3.07
N GLN A 185 5.99 0.06 -1.94
CA GLN A 185 5.40 -1.28 -1.90
C GLN A 185 4.08 -1.37 -2.66
N THR A 186 3.20 -0.36 -2.50
CA THR A 186 1.94 -0.31 -3.24
C THR A 186 2.20 -0.19 -4.74
N TYR A 187 3.16 0.63 -5.13
CA TYR A 187 3.59 0.77 -6.52
C TYR A 187 4.18 -0.55 -7.06
N ASN A 188 5.06 -1.22 -6.31
CA ASN A 188 5.58 -2.53 -6.71
C ASN A 188 4.46 -3.57 -6.84
N SER A 189 3.47 -3.56 -5.94
CA SER A 189 2.30 -4.44 -6.03
C SER A 189 1.48 -4.15 -7.31
N LYS A 190 1.32 -2.87 -7.68
CA LYS A 190 0.71 -2.47 -8.96
C LYS A 190 1.53 -2.95 -10.17
N ARG A 191 2.85 -2.89 -10.11
CA ARG A 191 3.74 -3.41 -11.16
C ARG A 191 3.65 -4.93 -11.30
N VAL A 192 3.53 -5.66 -10.19
CA VAL A 192 3.26 -7.11 -10.21
C VAL A 192 1.90 -7.42 -10.86
N LEU A 193 0.86 -6.64 -10.54
CA LEU A 193 -0.46 -6.78 -11.17
C LEU A 193 -0.37 -6.58 -12.68
N GLU A 194 0.33 -5.54 -13.12
CA GLU A 194 0.52 -5.24 -14.55
C GLU A 194 1.32 -6.33 -15.27
N TYR A 195 2.36 -6.88 -14.63
CA TYR A 195 3.10 -8.01 -15.18
C TYR A 195 2.20 -9.24 -15.33
N LEU A 196 1.39 -9.58 -14.32
CA LEU A 196 0.46 -10.70 -14.41
C LEU A 196 -0.55 -10.49 -15.55
N LEU A 197 -1.10 -9.28 -15.68
CA LEU A 197 -2.05 -8.93 -16.73
C LEU A 197 -1.43 -8.91 -18.13
N SER A 198 -0.12 -8.69 -18.25
CA SER A 198 0.57 -8.72 -19.55
C SER A 198 0.82 -10.14 -20.05
N ARG A 199 0.68 -11.15 -19.20
CA ARG A 199 0.90 -12.54 -19.60
C ARG A 199 -0.25 -13.06 -20.47
N PRO A 200 0.04 -13.74 -21.60
CA PRO A 200 -1.00 -14.26 -22.48
C PRO A 200 -1.84 -15.38 -21.83
N ASP A 201 -1.27 -16.08 -20.84
CA ASP A 201 -1.90 -17.19 -20.12
C ASP A 201 -2.71 -16.75 -18.88
N VAL A 202 -2.84 -15.45 -18.64
CA VAL A 202 -3.67 -14.89 -17.55
C VAL A 202 -5.02 -14.40 -18.08
N ASP A 203 -6.06 -14.66 -17.30
CA ASP A 203 -7.39 -14.12 -17.47
C ASP A 203 -7.53 -12.79 -16.71
N PRO A 204 -7.65 -11.65 -17.41
CA PRO A 204 -7.74 -10.35 -16.76
C PRO A 204 -9.02 -10.16 -15.91
N ALA A 205 -10.03 -11.02 -16.05
CA ALA A 205 -11.25 -10.97 -15.23
C ALA A 205 -11.11 -11.76 -13.91
N ARG A 206 -10.04 -12.55 -13.73
CA ARG A 206 -9.87 -13.44 -12.56
C ARG A 206 -8.57 -13.15 -11.83
N ILE A 207 -8.52 -11.97 -11.20
CA ILE A 207 -7.36 -11.51 -10.45
C ILE A 207 -7.69 -11.46 -8.96
N GLY A 208 -6.95 -12.23 -8.17
CA GLY A 208 -6.99 -12.23 -6.71
C GLY A 208 -5.80 -11.52 -6.08
N MET A 209 -5.94 -11.08 -4.84
CA MET A 209 -4.83 -10.66 -4.01
C MET A 209 -5.01 -11.15 -2.56
N THR A 210 -3.95 -11.69 -1.97
CA THR A 210 -3.99 -12.16 -0.58
C THR A 210 -2.62 -12.10 0.11
N GLY A 211 -2.61 -11.68 1.36
CA GLY A 211 -1.42 -11.61 2.21
C GLY A 211 -1.80 -11.45 3.69
N GLY A 212 -0.88 -11.81 4.58
CA GLY A 212 -1.07 -11.71 6.02
C GLY A 212 -0.34 -10.52 6.66
N SER A 213 -0.91 -9.92 7.71
CA SER A 213 -0.31 -8.79 8.44
C SER A 213 0.00 -7.61 7.48
N GLY A 214 1.25 -7.15 7.36
CA GLY A 214 1.62 -6.11 6.38
C GLY A 214 1.28 -6.45 4.92
N GLY A 215 1.29 -7.74 4.56
CA GLY A 215 0.79 -8.20 3.25
C GLY A 215 -0.74 -8.07 3.14
N GLY A 216 -1.46 -8.15 4.25
CA GLY A 216 -2.87 -7.82 4.35
C GLY A 216 -3.12 -6.33 4.12
N THR A 217 -2.26 -5.46 4.65
CA THR A 217 -2.30 -4.01 4.37
C THR A 217 -2.18 -3.74 2.88
N GLN A 218 -1.15 -4.29 2.24
CA GLN A 218 -0.98 -4.16 0.79
C GLN A 218 -2.17 -4.71 0.00
N THR A 219 -2.77 -5.81 0.48
CA THR A 219 -3.94 -6.43 -0.15
C THR A 219 -5.13 -5.47 -0.19
N PHE A 220 -5.54 -4.88 0.95
CA PHE A 220 -6.69 -3.97 0.94
C PHE A 220 -6.36 -2.58 0.37
N ILE A 221 -5.11 -2.09 0.49
CA ILE A 221 -4.71 -0.80 -0.08
C ILE A 221 -4.75 -0.85 -1.61
N LEU A 222 -4.10 -1.83 -2.24
CA LEU A 222 -4.10 -1.91 -3.71
C LEU A 222 -5.50 -2.22 -4.25
N THR A 223 -6.26 -3.13 -3.62
CA THR A 223 -7.63 -3.45 -4.04
C THR A 223 -8.54 -2.21 -3.98
N ALA A 224 -8.36 -1.32 -2.99
CA ALA A 224 -9.17 -0.11 -2.89
C ALA A 224 -9.00 0.79 -4.13
N ILE A 225 -7.77 0.90 -4.65
CA ILE A 225 -7.41 1.87 -5.70
C ILE A 225 -7.28 1.27 -7.10
N ASP A 226 -7.22 -0.06 -7.26
CA ASP A 226 -7.10 -0.74 -8.54
C ASP A 226 -8.19 -1.79 -8.72
N GLN A 227 -9.24 -1.42 -9.48
CA GLN A 227 -10.44 -2.25 -9.68
C GLN A 227 -10.22 -3.47 -10.60
N ARG A 228 -9.00 -3.67 -11.11
CA ARG A 228 -8.65 -4.89 -11.86
C ARG A 228 -8.50 -6.10 -10.94
N ILE A 229 -8.34 -5.90 -9.63
CA ILE A 229 -8.37 -6.97 -8.63
C ILE A 229 -9.84 -7.29 -8.32
N THR A 230 -10.30 -8.47 -8.73
CA THR A 230 -11.71 -8.89 -8.62
C THR A 230 -12.00 -9.67 -7.34
N VAL A 231 -10.98 -10.18 -6.65
CA VAL A 231 -11.10 -10.86 -5.35
C VAL A 231 -10.00 -10.42 -4.39
N SER A 232 -10.36 -10.05 -3.15
CA SER A 232 -9.43 -9.59 -2.13
C SER A 232 -9.59 -10.41 -0.84
N VAL A 233 -8.47 -10.95 -0.33
CA VAL A 233 -8.45 -11.76 0.89
C VAL A 233 -7.32 -11.27 1.82
N PRO A 234 -7.47 -10.10 2.47
CA PRO A 234 -6.53 -9.62 3.46
C PRO A 234 -6.65 -10.47 4.74
N ALA A 235 -5.54 -11.03 5.23
CA ALA A 235 -5.53 -11.91 6.39
C ALA A 235 -4.89 -11.25 7.61
N VAL A 236 -5.51 -11.42 8.79
CA VAL A 236 -4.96 -11.06 10.11
C VAL A 236 -4.34 -9.65 10.18
N GLN A 237 -5.04 -8.66 9.61
CA GLN A 237 -4.64 -7.25 9.62
C GLN A 237 -5.81 -6.28 9.77
N VAL A 238 -6.93 -6.53 9.07
CA VAL A 238 -8.09 -5.63 9.07
C VAL A 238 -8.53 -5.33 10.50
N SER A 239 -8.44 -4.07 10.88
CA SER A 239 -8.77 -3.58 12.22
C SER A 239 -9.37 -2.19 12.11
N ALA A 240 -10.29 -1.88 13.03
CA ALA A 240 -10.82 -0.53 13.19
C ALA A 240 -10.03 0.28 14.24
N HIS A 241 -9.11 -0.34 14.98
CA HIS A 241 -8.42 0.29 16.11
C HIS A 241 -6.89 0.26 16.00
N PHE A 242 -6.34 -0.60 15.14
CA PHE A 242 -4.93 -0.72 14.82
C PHE A 242 -4.67 -0.39 13.35
N PHE A 243 -3.83 0.62 13.09
CA PHE A 243 -3.63 1.20 11.75
C PHE A 243 -2.28 0.83 11.11
N GLY A 244 -1.67 -0.27 11.55
CA GLY A 244 -0.32 -0.64 11.13
C GLY A 244 0.74 -0.06 12.06
N GLY A 245 1.78 -0.86 12.33
CA GLY A 245 2.86 -0.48 13.26
C GLY A 245 4.14 -0.08 12.54
N CYS A 246 4.19 -0.23 11.23
CA CYS A 246 5.35 0.05 10.40
C CYS A 246 5.11 1.23 9.46
N VAL A 247 6.19 1.86 9.00
CA VAL A 247 6.17 2.94 7.99
C VAL A 247 5.70 2.48 6.60
N CYS A 248 5.53 1.18 6.41
CA CYS A 248 5.08 0.57 5.17
C CYS A 248 3.58 0.20 5.17
N GLU A 249 2.90 0.48 6.28
CA GLU A 249 1.47 0.23 6.53
C GLU A 249 0.74 1.55 6.74
#